data_AF-A0A2G1BPT0-F1
#
_entry.id   AF-A0A2G1BPT0-F1
#
_cell.length_a   1.000
_cell.length_b   1.000
_cell.length_c   1.000
_cell.angle_alpha   90.00
_cell.angle_beta   90.00
_cell.angle_gamma   90.00
#
_symmetry.space_group_name_H-M   'P 1'
#
loop_
_entity.id
_entity.type
_entity.pdbx_description
1 polymer ?
#
loop_
_entity_poly.entity_id
_entity_poly.type
_entity_poly.pdbx_seq_one_letter_code
_entity_poly.pdbx_strand_id
1 'polypeptide(L)'
;MEPSYGEIRGTPATYEGGSSQHPQDGLKAGDDLVRHVYQLIRQSKVWDNSLLIITYDEHGGFYDSVKPGAAIPPGDTPPDLLNQHGFDFSVLGVRVPAILVSPWVQKGKVDSTQY
;
A
#
# COMPACT_ATOMS: atom_id res chain seq x y z
N MET A 1 -3.28 6.62 11.68
CA MET A 1 -2.65 5.59 12.54
C MET A 1 -1.75 4.79 11.64
N GLU A 2 -0.50 4.62 12.04
CA GLU A 2 0.49 3.82 11.31
C GLU A 2 0.42 2.37 11.78
N PRO A 3 0.47 1.38 10.88
CA PRO A 3 0.51 -0.04 11.27
C PRO A 3 1.86 -0.40 11.90
N SER A 4 1.86 -1.41 12.76
CA SER A 4 3.08 -1.94 13.38
C SER A 4 3.69 -3.05 12.52
N TYR A 5 5.02 -3.08 12.42
CA TYR A 5 5.75 -4.18 11.76
C TYR A 5 6.01 -5.39 12.69
N GLY A 6 5.54 -5.36 13.94
CA GLY A 6 5.73 -6.47 14.87
C GLY A 6 7.20 -6.65 15.27
N GLU A 7 7.63 -7.91 15.41
CA GLU A 7 9.00 -8.26 15.80
C GLU A 7 10.01 -8.09 14.65
N ILE A 8 10.71 -6.97 14.67
CA ILE A 8 11.71 -6.59 13.65
C ILE A 8 13.17 -6.77 14.11
N ARG A 9 13.44 -7.20 15.34
CA ARG A 9 14.81 -7.25 15.90
C ARG A 9 15.43 -8.65 15.86
N GLY A 10 14.67 -9.68 15.48
CA GLY A 10 15.18 -11.05 15.27
C GLY A 10 16.07 -11.20 14.02
N THR A 11 16.84 -12.30 13.96
CA THR A 11 17.62 -12.70 12.77
C THR A 11 17.31 -14.15 12.37
N PRO A 12 16.49 -14.39 11.32
CA PRO A 12 15.78 -13.37 10.53
C PRO A 12 14.64 -12.70 11.33
N ALA A 13 14.24 -11.50 10.93
CA ALA A 13 13.04 -10.85 11.46
C ALA A 13 11.81 -11.72 11.11
N THR A 14 10.85 -11.79 12.02
CA THR A 14 9.64 -12.61 11.82
C THR A 14 8.41 -11.77 11.51
N TYR A 15 8.44 -10.48 11.87
CA TYR A 15 7.30 -9.55 11.77
C TYR A 15 6.07 -9.98 12.59
N GLU A 16 6.21 -11.00 13.44
CA GLU A 16 5.10 -11.59 14.19
C GLU A 16 4.46 -10.55 15.12
N GLY A 17 3.13 -10.58 15.18
CA GLY A 17 2.35 -9.65 16.01
C GLY A 17 2.29 -8.23 15.44
N GLY A 18 2.63 -8.07 14.16
CA GLY A 18 2.41 -6.84 13.42
C GLY A 18 0.95 -6.62 13.05
N SER A 19 0.70 -5.48 12.43
CA SER A 19 -0.58 -5.09 11.83
C SER A 19 -0.40 -4.44 10.46
N SER A 20 0.81 -4.53 9.89
CA SER A 20 1.16 -3.98 8.58
C SER A 20 0.79 -4.88 7.40
N GLN A 21 0.48 -6.15 7.66
CA GLN A 21 0.32 -7.17 6.61
C GLN A 21 1.60 -7.40 5.80
N HIS A 22 2.76 -7.04 6.36
CA HIS A 22 4.05 -7.32 5.76
C HIS A 22 4.23 -8.84 5.53
N PRO A 23 4.90 -9.27 4.45
CA PRO A 23 5.25 -10.66 4.25
C PRO A 23 5.88 -11.28 5.51
N GLN A 24 5.59 -12.57 5.74
CA GLN A 24 5.98 -13.37 6.91
C GLN A 24 5.07 -13.23 8.14
N ASP A 25 4.21 -12.20 8.22
CA ASP A 25 3.17 -12.08 9.26
C ASP A 25 1.76 -12.40 8.72
N GLY A 26 0.79 -12.50 9.62
CA GLY A 26 -0.61 -12.77 9.31
C GLY A 26 -1.41 -11.53 8.87
N LEU A 27 -2.39 -11.73 7.98
CA LEU A 27 -3.23 -10.64 7.46
C LEU A 27 -4.25 -10.11 8.49
N LYS A 28 -4.68 -10.96 9.43
CA LYS A 28 -5.82 -10.70 10.31
C LYS A 28 -5.67 -9.42 11.14
N ALA A 29 -4.49 -9.18 11.71
CA ALA A 29 -4.28 -8.02 12.57
C ALA A 29 -4.35 -6.71 11.78
N GLY A 30 -3.86 -6.70 10.53
CA GLY A 30 -4.02 -5.56 9.63
C GLY A 30 -5.47 -5.34 9.20
N ASP A 31 -6.21 -6.41 8.88
CA ASP A 31 -7.64 -6.31 8.56
C ASP A 31 -8.45 -5.77 9.76
N ASP A 32 -8.10 -6.19 10.98
CA ASP A 32 -8.71 -5.67 12.20
C ASP A 32 -8.41 -4.19 12.43
N LEU A 33 -7.18 -3.73 12.12
CA LEU A 33 -6.82 -2.32 12.17
C LEU A 33 -7.64 -1.50 11.16
N VAL A 34 -7.74 -1.96 9.91
CA VAL A 34 -8.54 -1.32 8.86
C VAL A 34 -10.01 -1.24 9.30
N ARG A 35 -10.58 -2.34 9.79
CA ARG A 35 -11.95 -2.38 10.31
C ARG A 35 -12.14 -1.38 11.45
N HIS A 36 -11.21 -1.31 12.39
CA HIS A 36 -11.30 -0.42 13.54
C HIS A 36 -11.30 1.05 13.10
N VAL A 37 -10.37 1.46 12.23
CA VAL A 37 -10.31 2.81 11.65
C VAL A 37 -11.60 3.16 10.91
N TYR A 38 -12.07 2.25 10.04
CA TYR A 38 -13.33 2.43 9.32
C TYR A 38 -14.50 2.64 10.27
N GLN A 39 -14.64 1.81 11.30
CA GLN A 39 -15.75 1.93 12.27
C GLN A 39 -15.71 3.27 13.00
N LEU A 40 -14.53 3.72 13.45
CA LEU A 40 -14.37 5.01 14.12
C LEU A 40 -14.80 6.18 13.22
N ILE A 41 -14.33 6.18 11.96
CA ILE A 41 -14.69 7.24 11.01
C ILE A 41 -16.18 7.18 10.68
N ARG A 42 -16.72 5.98 10.39
CA ARG A 42 -18.10 5.76 9.96
C ARG A 42 -19.14 6.13 11.01
N GLN A 43 -18.81 5.96 12.30
CA GLN A 43 -19.67 6.29 13.44
C GLN A 43 -19.47 7.73 13.94
N SER A 44 -18.49 8.45 13.41
CA SER A 44 -18.18 9.81 13.84
C SER A 44 -19.11 10.86 13.21
N LYS A 45 -19.14 12.04 13.82
CA LYS A 45 -19.81 13.23 13.27
C LYS A 45 -19.17 13.77 11.98
N VAL A 46 -17.96 13.33 11.65
CA VAL A 46 -17.22 13.80 10.45
C VAL A 46 -17.40 12.88 9.24
N TRP A 47 -18.16 11.78 9.38
CA TRP A 47 -18.37 10.80 8.30
C TRP A 47 -18.80 11.44 6.98
N ASP A 48 -19.78 12.35 7.01
CA ASP A 48 -20.34 13.01 5.83
C ASP A 48 -19.31 13.89 5.09
N ASN A 49 -18.18 14.18 5.74
CA ASN A 49 -17.08 14.98 5.21
C ASN A 49 -15.74 14.23 5.18
N SER A 50 -15.76 12.89 5.16
CA SER A 50 -14.55 12.07 5.22
C SER A 50 -14.33 11.25 3.95
N LEU A 51 -13.06 11.10 3.58
CA LEU A 51 -12.57 10.09 2.65
C LEU A 51 -11.51 9.25 3.36
N LEU A 52 -11.80 7.97 3.56
CA LEU A 52 -10.81 7.00 3.99
C LEU A 52 -10.18 6.38 2.75
N ILE A 53 -8.85 6.48 2.66
CA ILE A 53 -8.05 5.86 1.61
C ILE A 53 -7.21 4.76 2.25
N ILE A 54 -7.28 3.55 1.70
CA ILE A 54 -6.49 2.40 2.13
C ILE A 54 -5.62 2.01 0.93
N THR A 55 -4.31 2.10 1.11
CA THR A 55 -3.31 1.76 0.09
C THR A 55 -2.22 0.89 0.71
N TYR A 56 -1.44 0.26 -0.16
CA TYR A 56 -0.26 -0.50 0.21
C TYR A 56 0.96 0.16 -0.41
N ASP A 57 2.09 0.16 0.30
CA ASP A 57 3.36 0.72 -0.17
C ASP A 57 4.04 -0.21 -1.19
N GLU A 58 3.87 -1.52 -1.02
CA GLU A 58 4.36 -2.53 -1.95
C GLU A 58 3.41 -3.73 -2.14
N HIS A 59 3.77 -4.61 -3.07
CA HIS A 59 3.01 -5.81 -3.43
C HIS A 59 3.42 -7.06 -2.63
N GLY A 60 4.38 -6.93 -1.71
CA GLY A 60 4.84 -8.01 -0.82
C GLY A 60 5.47 -9.22 -1.52
N GLY A 61 5.92 -9.09 -2.77
CA GLY A 61 6.50 -10.18 -3.55
C GLY A 61 5.48 -11.14 -4.19
N PHE A 62 4.17 -10.86 -4.07
CA PHE A 62 3.12 -11.69 -4.66
C PHE A 62 3.00 -11.48 -6.19
N TYR A 63 2.68 -12.54 -6.93
CA TYR A 63 2.51 -12.43 -8.37
C TYR A 63 1.31 -11.54 -8.76
N ASP A 64 1.53 -10.63 -9.70
CA ASP A 64 0.49 -9.90 -10.42
C ASP A 64 0.60 -10.18 -11.92
N SER A 65 -0.54 -10.39 -12.58
CA SER A 65 -0.57 -10.76 -14.00
C SER A 65 -0.39 -9.59 -14.96
N VAL A 66 -0.53 -8.35 -14.47
CA VAL A 66 -0.39 -7.15 -15.28
C VAL A 66 1.06 -6.69 -15.24
N LYS A 67 1.67 -6.62 -16.42
CA LYS A 67 3.01 -6.06 -16.58
C LYS A 67 3.00 -4.58 -16.13
N PRO A 68 4.00 -4.12 -15.33
CA PRO A 68 4.11 -2.72 -14.97
C PRO A 68 4.13 -1.79 -16.20
N GLY A 69 3.41 -0.68 -16.10
CA GLY A 69 3.30 0.33 -17.15
C GLY A 69 4.57 1.18 -17.28
N ALA A 70 4.63 2.00 -18.33
CA ALA A 70 5.69 2.99 -18.48
C ALA A 70 5.54 4.12 -17.44
N ALA A 71 6.66 4.72 -17.06
CA ALA A 71 6.74 5.91 -16.22
C ALA A 71 7.67 6.95 -16.87
N ILE A 72 7.49 8.21 -16.50
CA ILE A 72 8.41 9.28 -16.89
C ILE A 72 9.59 9.23 -15.91
N PRO A 73 10.84 9.02 -16.38
CA PRO A 73 12.01 9.06 -15.52
C PRO A 73 12.11 10.37 -14.74
N PRO A 74 12.64 10.35 -13.50
CA PRO A 74 12.86 11.55 -12.69
C PRO A 74 13.81 12.57 -13.34
N GLY A 75 14.57 12.17 -14.36
CA GLY A 75 15.44 13.05 -15.14
C GLY A 75 16.74 13.41 -14.44
N ASP A 76 17.02 12.81 -13.29
CA ASP A 76 18.32 12.84 -12.65
C ASP A 76 19.29 11.87 -13.35
N THR A 77 20.58 12.12 -13.17
CA THR A 77 21.65 11.27 -13.71
C THR A 77 22.57 10.90 -12.56
N PRO A 78 22.18 9.90 -11.75
CA PRO A 78 23.00 9.49 -10.62
C PRO A 78 24.36 8.97 -11.11
N PRO A 79 25.45 9.20 -10.36
CA PRO A 79 26.74 8.57 -10.66
C PRO A 79 26.58 7.04 -10.75
N ASP A 80 27.35 6.39 -11.63
CA ASP A 80 27.29 4.92 -11.84
C ASP A 80 27.39 4.10 -10.54
N LEU A 81 28.12 4.62 -9.55
CA LEU A 81 28.28 4.02 -8.23
C LEU A 81 26.94 3.84 -7.48
N LEU A 82 25.95 4.70 -7.77
CA LEU A 82 24.61 4.68 -7.18
C LEU A 82 23.56 3.98 -8.07
N ASN A 83 23.86 3.73 -9.35
CA ASN A 83 22.96 3.03 -10.29
C ASN A 83 23.69 1.93 -11.06
N GLN A 84 24.20 0.95 -10.33
CA GLN A 84 25.03 -0.13 -10.87
C GLN A 84 24.31 -1.02 -11.91
N HIS A 85 22.98 -0.99 -11.92
CA HIS A 85 22.15 -1.81 -12.79
C HIS A 85 21.44 -1.01 -13.89
N GLY A 86 21.68 0.31 -13.98
CA GLY A 86 21.09 1.17 -15.00
C GLY A 86 19.56 1.23 -14.93
N PHE A 87 18.97 1.09 -13.74
CA PHE A 87 17.53 1.28 -13.58
C PHE A 87 17.22 2.77 -13.68
N ASP A 88 16.49 3.16 -14.72
CA ASP A 88 16.24 4.55 -15.09
C ASP A 88 14.84 5.04 -14.65
N PHE A 89 14.09 4.21 -13.91
CA PHE A 89 12.72 4.50 -13.47
C PHE A 89 11.76 4.84 -14.63
N SER A 90 12.02 4.33 -15.84
CA SER A 90 11.12 4.46 -17.01
C SER A 90 9.90 3.52 -16.96
N VAL A 91 9.75 2.75 -15.88
CA VAL A 91 8.64 1.83 -15.63
C VAL A 91 8.11 1.99 -14.22
N LEU A 92 6.80 1.80 -14.05
CA LEU A 92 6.14 1.72 -12.75
C LEU A 92 6.56 0.45 -12.00
N GLY A 93 6.22 0.42 -10.71
CA GLY A 93 6.25 -0.81 -9.90
C GLY A 93 5.07 -1.74 -10.22
N VAL A 94 5.07 -2.90 -9.55
CA VAL A 94 3.93 -3.82 -9.54
C VAL A 94 2.71 -3.13 -8.91
N ARG A 95 1.50 -3.48 -9.37
CA ARG A 95 0.26 -2.91 -8.84
C ARG A 95 0.09 -3.23 -7.36
N VAL A 96 -0.54 -2.30 -6.66
CA VAL A 96 -0.96 -2.44 -5.26
C VAL A 96 -2.46 -2.18 -5.13
N PRO A 97 -3.16 -2.73 -4.13
CA PRO A 97 -4.55 -2.39 -3.87
C PRO A 97 -4.72 -0.92 -3.48
N ALA A 98 -5.80 -0.30 -3.95
CA ALA A 98 -6.25 1.02 -3.53
C ALA A 98 -7.76 0.98 -3.30
N ILE A 99 -8.20 1.31 -2.09
CA ILE A 99 -9.62 1.28 -1.70
C ILE A 99 -10.01 2.65 -1.15
N LEU A 100 -11.10 3.20 -1.68
CA LEU A 100 -11.66 4.47 -1.25
C LEU A 100 -13.02 4.23 -0.59
N VAL A 101 -13.21 4.78 0.62
CA VAL A 101 -14.44 4.64 1.40
C VAL A 101 -14.92 6.03 1.84
N SER A 102 -16.09 6.44 1.33
CA SER A 102 -16.66 7.77 1.57
C SER A 102 -18.15 7.82 1.19
N PRO A 103 -18.96 8.72 1.76
CA PRO A 103 -20.28 9.09 1.23
C PRO A 103 -20.26 9.63 -0.19
N TRP A 104 -19.11 10.16 -0.64
CA TRP A 104 -18.97 10.80 -1.95
C TRP A 104 -18.65 9.82 -3.08
N VAL A 105 -18.25 8.59 -2.75
CA VAL A 105 -17.92 7.57 -3.77
C VAL A 105 -19.14 6.72 -4.10
N GLN A 106 -19.28 6.36 -5.38
CA GLN A 106 -20.37 5.48 -5.82
C GLN A 106 -20.20 4.09 -5.20
N LYS A 107 -21.28 3.59 -4.58
CA LYS A 107 -21.31 2.25 -3.98
C LYS A 107 -20.98 1.17 -5.01
N GLY A 108 -20.00 0.31 -4.68
CA GLY A 108 -19.64 -0.87 -5.47
C GLY A 108 -18.96 -0.56 -6.81
N LYS A 109 -18.50 0.67 -7.03
CA LYS A 109 -17.79 1.06 -8.24
C LYS A 109 -16.35 0.56 -8.19
N VAL A 110 -15.91 -0.07 -9.28
CA VAL A 110 -14.50 -0.27 -9.60
C VAL A 110 -14.08 0.83 -10.56
N ASP A 111 -13.02 1.56 -10.23
CA ASP A 111 -12.38 2.51 -11.13
C ASP A 111 -11.13 1.86 -11.74
N SER A 112 -11.04 1.89 -13.07
CA SER A 112 -9.93 1.30 -13.83
C SER A 112 -8.97 2.35 -14.38
N THR A 113 -9.10 3.60 -13.92
CA THR A 113 -8.15 4.67 -14.21
C THR A 113 -6.78 4.31 -13.63
N GLN A 114 -5.72 4.55 -14.41
CA GLN A 114 -4.34 4.45 -13.93
C GLN A 114 -3.97 5.73 -13.18
N TYR A 115 -3.48 5.58 -11.96
CA TYR A 115 -3.06 6.65 -11.06
C TYR A 115 -1.56 6.63 -10.85
#